data_AF-A8WQJ5-F1
#
_entry.id   AF-A8WQJ5-F1
#
_cell.length_a   1.000
_cell.length_b   1.000
_cell.length_c   1.000
_cell.angle_alpha   90.00
_cell.angle_beta   90.00
_cell.angle_gamma   90.00
#
_symmetry.space_group_name_H-M   'P 1'
#
loop_
_entity.id
_entity.type
_entity.pdbx_description
1 polymer ?
#
loop_
_entity_poly.entity_id
_entity_poly.type
_entity_poly.pdbx_seq_one_letter_code
_entity_poly.pdbx_strand_id
1 'polypeptide(L)'
;MFSYLLIFVILVSTTFSDFETDLQRIKEEYTCYPNCTFNYTEINSETAKLFPSSCYSICGLITINENTDVSFATLEKLFHRMYTLKGGLRIENTTLRSFSFLQLHGFLSFFCFPFGTRIVNNTELVDAEALENIVHVSNTSHECKMEILDNSKLDASRLCESQFHNSVQNIEVLDNGKDCGCSSGKITPRNLPDFKNCIVLFDGLVLTNMSYNSNLKSLSKIANIRGNVEIAYTNFKDLSFLKSLSKIRGNTFENLETVILDIHDNPKMKRLGLDSVSVDTLEQDWVPTMNLENLHPDFCITYQEAVSLSYVRFKNLEAKFCETEWKTDMKSCKFKSLRELESDCIIIYGNVLISSGDEEYVEKLEDTVYIFGSLTIQNSELENIRFLKMLGWIYFLHETLPVIHITNNKDLKKVSLPSIVY
;
A
#
# COMPACT_ATOMS: atom_id res chain seq x y z
N MET A 1 -56.74 -51.46 -10.06
CA MET A 1 -55.29 -51.70 -9.88
C MET A 1 -54.55 -50.53 -10.51
N PHE A 2 -54.30 -49.46 -9.75
CA PHE A 2 -53.45 -48.35 -10.17
C PHE A 2 -52.46 -48.11 -9.04
N SER A 3 -51.18 -48.35 -9.32
CA SER A 3 -50.06 -48.20 -8.41
C SER A 3 -49.52 -46.79 -8.56
N TYR A 4 -49.58 -45.97 -7.52
CA TYR A 4 -48.88 -44.69 -7.47
C TYR A 4 -47.47 -44.93 -6.93
N LEU A 5 -46.46 -44.67 -7.77
CA LEU A 5 -45.06 -44.64 -7.37
C LEU A 5 -44.75 -43.22 -6.85
N LEU A 6 -44.55 -43.09 -5.54
CA LEU A 6 -44.07 -41.84 -4.93
C LEU A 6 -42.56 -41.73 -5.20
N ILE A 7 -42.16 -40.76 -6.02
CA ILE A 7 -40.76 -40.38 -6.22
C ILE A 7 -40.40 -39.42 -5.07
N PHE A 8 -39.59 -39.90 -4.13
CA PHE A 8 -38.94 -39.08 -3.11
C PHE A 8 -37.77 -38.34 -3.79
N VAL A 9 -37.94 -37.05 -4.06
CA VAL A 9 -36.83 -36.17 -4.45
C VAL A 9 -36.09 -35.79 -3.18
N ILE A 10 -34.90 -36.35 -2.99
CA ILE A 10 -33.98 -35.98 -1.92
C ILE A 10 -33.40 -34.62 -2.28
N LEU A 11 -33.89 -33.56 -1.62
CA LEU A 11 -33.23 -32.25 -1.59
C LEU A 11 -31.95 -32.40 -0.76
N VAL A 12 -30.84 -32.75 -1.40
CA VAL A 12 -29.51 -32.56 -0.80
C VAL A 12 -29.31 -31.06 -0.65
N SER A 13 -29.02 -30.61 0.56
CA SER A 13 -28.93 -29.19 0.91
C SER A 13 -27.87 -28.48 0.07
N THR A 14 -28.24 -27.33 -0.50
CA THR A 14 -27.34 -26.46 -1.26
C THR A 14 -26.12 -26.04 -0.43
N THR A 15 -26.29 -25.88 0.89
CA THR A 15 -25.24 -25.50 1.84
C THR A 15 -24.12 -26.52 2.00
N PHE A 16 -24.41 -27.82 1.86
CA PHE A 16 -23.37 -28.86 1.97
C PHE A 16 -22.52 -28.93 0.70
N SER A 17 -23.16 -28.69 -0.46
CA SER A 17 -22.46 -28.58 -1.75
C SER A 17 -21.50 -27.39 -1.76
N ASP A 18 -21.91 -26.25 -1.20
CA ASP A 18 -21.09 -25.03 -1.16
C ASP A 18 -19.83 -25.21 -0.29
N PHE A 19 -19.92 -25.89 0.85
CA PHE A 19 -18.76 -26.15 1.70
C PHE A 19 -17.73 -27.09 1.05
N GLU A 20 -18.15 -28.21 0.46
CA GLU A 20 -17.22 -29.14 -0.18
C GLU A 20 -16.47 -28.46 -1.33
N THR A 21 -17.15 -27.60 -2.10
CA THR A 21 -16.49 -26.80 -3.13
C THR A 21 -15.49 -25.80 -2.54
N ASP A 22 -15.82 -25.15 -1.43
CA ASP A 22 -14.95 -24.18 -0.77
C ASP A 22 -13.71 -24.86 -0.16
N LEU A 23 -13.89 -25.99 0.51
CA LEU A 23 -12.80 -26.76 1.07
C LEU A 23 -11.88 -27.33 -0.02
N GLN A 24 -12.45 -27.75 -1.15
CA GLN A 24 -11.66 -28.22 -2.28
C GLN A 24 -10.75 -27.12 -2.84
N ARG A 25 -11.24 -25.88 -2.94
CA ARG A 25 -10.41 -24.72 -3.35
C ARG A 25 -9.23 -24.50 -2.40
N ILE A 26 -9.44 -24.64 -1.09
CA ILE A 26 -8.34 -24.53 -0.09
C ILE A 26 -7.31 -25.64 -0.30
N LYS A 27 -7.77 -26.88 -0.52
CA LYS A 27 -6.90 -28.04 -0.73
C LYS A 27 -6.03 -27.89 -1.98
N GLU A 28 -6.61 -27.36 -3.06
CA GLU A 28 -5.93 -27.08 -4.33
C GLU A 28 -4.88 -25.98 -4.20
N GLU A 29 -5.20 -24.87 -3.52
CA GLU A 29 -4.27 -23.76 -3.33
C GLU A 29 -3.06 -24.15 -2.45
N TYR A 30 -3.29 -24.88 -1.36
CA TYR A 30 -2.29 -25.02 -0.30
C TYR A 30 -1.67 -26.41 -0.13
N THR A 31 -2.00 -27.37 -1.00
CA THR A 31 -1.52 -28.77 -0.90
C THR A 31 -1.69 -29.35 0.51
N CYS A 32 -2.94 -29.41 0.96
CA CYS A 32 -3.27 -29.76 2.35
C CYS A 32 -3.04 -31.24 2.65
N TYR A 33 -2.42 -31.53 3.81
CA TYR A 33 -2.29 -32.90 4.30
C TYR A 33 -3.64 -33.40 4.83
N PRO A 34 -4.13 -34.59 4.40
CA PRO A 34 -5.44 -35.08 4.80
C PRO A 34 -5.65 -35.17 6.33
N ASN A 35 -4.62 -35.54 7.09
CA ASN A 35 -4.66 -35.67 8.55
C ASN A 35 -4.59 -34.33 9.30
N CYS A 36 -4.20 -33.24 8.63
CA CYS A 36 -4.19 -31.89 9.19
C CYS A 36 -5.21 -30.97 8.49
N THR A 37 -6.22 -31.58 7.84
CA THR A 37 -7.32 -30.86 7.22
C THR A 37 -8.57 -31.04 8.07
N PHE A 38 -9.16 -29.92 8.49
CA PHE A 38 -10.47 -29.93 9.12
C PHE A 38 -11.54 -30.02 8.02
N ASN A 39 -12.09 -31.22 7.81
CA ASN A 39 -13.09 -31.49 6.77
C ASN A 39 -14.53 -31.12 7.17
N TYR A 40 -14.66 -30.18 8.12
CA TYR A 40 -15.94 -29.65 8.57
C TYR A 40 -15.84 -28.13 8.61
N THR A 41 -16.96 -27.44 8.47
CA THR A 41 -16.98 -25.97 8.50
C THR A 41 -17.06 -25.47 9.94
N GLU A 42 -18.00 -26.03 10.70
CA GLU A 42 -18.42 -25.50 12.00
C GLU A 42 -17.81 -26.29 13.15
N ILE A 43 -17.37 -25.59 14.21
CA ILE A 43 -16.94 -26.20 15.47
C ILE A 43 -18.14 -26.37 16.40
N ASN A 44 -18.44 -27.62 16.76
CA ASN A 44 -19.42 -28.01 17.78
C ASN A 44 -18.96 -29.31 18.48
N SER A 45 -19.76 -29.87 19.37
CA SER A 45 -19.40 -31.00 20.21
C SER A 45 -19.17 -32.29 19.42
N GLU A 46 -19.70 -32.40 18.19
CA GLU A 46 -19.44 -33.50 17.27
C GLU A 46 -18.13 -33.28 16.52
N THR A 47 -17.98 -32.11 15.87
CA THR A 47 -16.84 -31.82 14.98
C THR A 47 -15.57 -31.48 15.75
N ALA A 48 -15.66 -30.96 16.98
CA ALA A 48 -14.51 -30.69 17.84
C ALA A 48 -13.66 -31.94 18.10
N LYS A 49 -14.30 -33.12 18.16
CA LYS A 49 -13.60 -34.41 18.33
C LYS A 49 -12.79 -34.82 17.09
N LEU A 50 -13.11 -34.21 15.94
CA LEU A 50 -12.52 -34.47 14.63
C LEU A 50 -11.53 -33.36 14.22
N PHE A 51 -11.37 -32.33 15.06
CA PHE A 51 -10.42 -31.25 14.82
C PHE A 51 -8.98 -31.78 14.92
N PRO A 52 -8.07 -31.44 13.99
CA PRO A 52 -6.72 -31.97 13.95
C PRO A 52 -5.79 -31.28 14.97
N SER A 53 -6.12 -31.35 16.27
CA SER A 53 -5.46 -30.61 17.35
C SER A 53 -4.00 -31.01 17.61
N SER A 54 -3.50 -32.09 17.00
CA SER A 54 -2.10 -32.48 17.04
C SER A 54 -1.23 -31.75 16.01
N CYS A 55 -1.84 -31.12 15.00
CA CYS A 55 -1.14 -30.47 13.89
C CYS A 55 -0.74 -29.03 14.21
N TYR A 56 0.43 -28.63 13.71
CA TYR A 56 0.94 -27.25 13.80
C TYR A 56 0.33 -26.34 12.73
N SER A 57 0.17 -26.89 11.52
CA SER A 57 -0.44 -26.25 10.37
C SER A 57 -1.75 -26.95 10.04
N ILE A 58 -2.85 -26.21 10.05
CA ILE A 58 -4.19 -26.72 9.79
C ILE A 58 -4.73 -26.10 8.50
N CYS A 59 -5.30 -26.93 7.63
CA CYS A 59 -6.11 -26.47 6.51
C CYS A 59 -7.60 -26.54 6.87
N GLY A 60 -8.36 -25.50 6.52
CA GLY A 60 -9.81 -25.55 6.65
C GLY A 60 -10.47 -24.19 6.56
N LEU A 61 -11.79 -24.21 6.42
CA LEU A 61 -12.65 -23.06 6.61
C LEU A 61 -13.27 -23.18 8.01
N ILE A 62 -12.63 -22.56 9.00
CA ILE A 62 -13.03 -22.67 10.40
C ILE A 62 -14.16 -21.67 10.68
N THR A 63 -15.31 -22.17 11.13
CA THR A 63 -16.45 -21.37 11.55
C THR A 63 -16.79 -21.62 13.02
N ILE A 64 -16.86 -20.55 13.80
CA ILE A 64 -17.34 -20.53 15.18
C ILE A 64 -18.56 -19.62 15.19
N ASN A 65 -19.73 -20.15 15.58
CA ASN A 65 -20.97 -19.40 15.45
C ASN A 65 -21.98 -19.72 16.56
N GLU A 66 -23.25 -19.35 16.37
CA GLU A 66 -24.33 -19.62 17.32
C GLU A 66 -24.56 -21.10 17.63
N ASN A 67 -24.11 -22.01 16.74
CA ASN A 67 -24.24 -23.46 16.92
C ASN A 67 -23.03 -24.07 17.65
N THR A 68 -21.99 -23.29 17.93
CA THR A 68 -20.84 -23.74 18.72
C THR A 68 -21.25 -23.95 20.18
N ASP A 69 -21.48 -25.22 20.55
CA ASP A 69 -21.93 -25.66 21.87
C ASP A 69 -20.78 -26.11 22.80
N VAL A 70 -19.52 -25.90 22.39
CA VAL A 70 -18.34 -26.24 23.19
C VAL A 70 -17.88 -25.07 24.06
N SER A 71 -17.29 -25.38 25.22
CA SER A 71 -16.79 -24.36 26.13
C SER A 71 -15.58 -23.59 25.57
N PHE A 72 -15.35 -22.38 26.07
CA PHE A 72 -14.13 -21.60 25.77
C PHE A 72 -12.84 -22.40 26.02
N ALA A 73 -12.77 -23.11 27.15
CA ALA A 73 -11.63 -23.97 27.48
C ALA A 73 -11.47 -25.15 26.50
N THR A 74 -12.54 -25.57 25.83
CA THR A 74 -12.45 -26.54 24.73
C THR A 74 -11.82 -25.89 23.50
N LEU A 75 -12.24 -24.68 23.12
CA LEU A 75 -11.63 -23.92 22.02
C LEU A 75 -10.14 -23.72 22.26
N GLU A 76 -9.73 -23.28 23.45
CA GLU A 76 -8.30 -23.15 23.79
C GLU A 76 -7.53 -24.45 23.55
N LYS A 77 -8.08 -25.60 23.97
CA LYS A 77 -7.45 -26.91 23.74
C LYS A 77 -7.38 -27.30 22.26
N LEU A 78 -8.40 -26.98 21.47
CA LEU A 78 -8.39 -27.28 20.04
C LEU A 78 -7.29 -26.50 19.33
N PHE A 79 -7.17 -25.21 19.63
CA PHE A 79 -6.27 -24.29 18.93
C PHE A 79 -4.86 -24.21 19.52
N HIS A 80 -4.57 -24.83 20.68
CA HIS A 80 -3.28 -24.68 21.39
C HIS A 80 -2.03 -24.98 20.59
N ARG A 81 -2.07 -25.92 19.63
CA ARG A 81 -0.91 -26.26 18.79
C ARG A 81 -0.92 -25.58 17.44
N MET A 82 -1.96 -24.82 17.11
CA MET A 82 -2.09 -24.21 15.80
C MET A 82 -1.26 -22.94 15.73
N TYR A 83 -0.32 -22.91 14.81
CA TYR A 83 0.49 -21.73 14.49
C TYR A 83 0.37 -21.32 13.03
N THR A 84 -0.22 -22.19 12.21
CA THR A 84 -0.56 -21.88 10.81
C THR A 84 -1.98 -22.30 10.52
N LEU A 85 -2.77 -21.36 10.00
CA LEU A 85 -4.07 -21.62 9.41
C LEU A 85 -3.97 -21.36 7.90
N LYS A 86 -4.47 -22.29 7.09
CA LYS A 86 -4.60 -22.14 5.64
C LYS A 86 -6.06 -22.31 5.23
N GLY A 87 -6.67 -21.29 4.65
CA GLY A 87 -8.09 -21.26 4.31
C GLY A 87 -8.78 -20.02 4.87
N GLY A 88 -9.86 -20.19 5.64
CA GLY A 88 -10.69 -19.08 6.12
C GLY A 88 -11.02 -19.18 7.61
N LEU A 89 -11.30 -18.02 8.22
CA LEU A 89 -11.75 -17.91 9.61
C LEU A 89 -13.05 -17.08 9.67
N ARG A 90 -14.11 -17.69 10.19
CA ARG A 90 -15.41 -17.05 10.41
C ARG A 90 -15.77 -17.15 11.89
N ILE A 91 -16.04 -16.02 12.54
CA ILE A 91 -16.55 -15.96 13.90
C ILE A 91 -17.78 -15.07 13.90
N GLU A 92 -18.97 -15.68 13.92
CA GLU A 92 -20.21 -14.99 13.57
C GLU A 92 -21.31 -15.27 14.58
N ASN A 93 -22.11 -14.28 14.96
CA ASN A 93 -23.28 -14.47 15.84
C ASN A 93 -22.97 -15.15 17.19
N THR A 94 -21.75 -15.02 17.73
CA THR A 94 -21.39 -15.67 19.00
C THR A 94 -21.65 -14.75 20.21
N THR A 95 -21.71 -15.35 21.39
CA THR A 95 -21.67 -14.64 22.68
C THR A 95 -20.26 -14.62 23.30
N LEU A 96 -19.22 -14.87 22.50
CA LEU A 96 -17.84 -14.85 22.98
C LEU A 96 -17.44 -13.41 23.34
N ARG A 97 -16.75 -13.27 24.48
CA ARG A 97 -16.25 -11.97 24.94
C ARG A 97 -14.83 -11.65 24.47
N SER A 98 -14.07 -12.67 24.12
CA SER A 98 -12.67 -12.57 23.68
C SER A 98 -12.33 -13.65 22.66
N PHE A 99 -11.29 -13.40 21.85
CA PHE A 99 -10.67 -14.37 20.94
C PHE A 99 -9.29 -14.86 21.40
N SER A 100 -8.94 -14.72 22.68
CA SER A 100 -7.63 -15.11 23.21
C SER A 100 -7.23 -16.58 22.94
N PHE A 101 -8.19 -17.47 22.64
CA PHE A 101 -7.92 -18.84 22.22
C PHE A 101 -7.14 -18.94 20.89
N LEU A 102 -7.11 -17.88 20.08
CA LEU A 102 -6.29 -17.79 18.85
C LEU A 102 -4.83 -17.42 19.11
N GLN A 103 -4.49 -16.94 20.32
CA GLN A 103 -3.16 -16.38 20.65
C GLN A 103 -2.47 -17.17 21.77
N LEU A 104 -2.28 -18.48 21.58
CA LEU A 104 -1.74 -19.33 22.64
C LEU A 104 -0.20 -19.34 22.68
N HIS A 105 0.49 -19.05 21.57
CA HIS A 105 1.95 -19.15 21.46
C HIS A 105 2.63 -18.06 20.60
N GLY A 106 2.16 -16.82 20.67
CA GLY A 106 2.73 -15.69 19.92
C GLY A 106 1.90 -15.36 18.67
N PHE A 107 2.52 -15.42 17.49
CA PHE A 107 1.85 -15.06 16.23
C PHE A 107 1.26 -16.29 15.50
N LEU A 108 0.13 -16.07 14.82
CA LEU A 108 -0.51 -17.04 13.93
C LEU A 108 -0.22 -16.65 12.48
N SER A 109 0.42 -17.53 11.71
CA SER A 109 0.56 -17.34 10.26
C SER A 109 -0.74 -17.73 9.56
N PHE A 110 -1.41 -16.79 8.92
CA PHE A 110 -2.69 -17.02 8.29
C PHE A 110 -2.62 -16.85 6.78
N PHE A 111 -2.66 -17.98 6.07
CA PHE A 111 -2.80 -18.05 4.62
C PHE A 111 -4.30 -18.04 4.32
N CYS A 112 -4.82 -16.84 4.09
CA CYS A 112 -6.24 -16.50 4.18
C CYS A 112 -7.02 -16.72 2.87
N PHE A 113 -6.36 -16.98 1.75
CA PHE A 113 -7.05 -17.08 0.46
C PHE A 113 -7.78 -18.43 0.34
N PRO A 114 -8.97 -18.50 -0.26
CA PRO A 114 -9.75 -17.41 -0.86
C PRO A 114 -10.78 -16.75 0.07
N PHE A 115 -10.82 -17.07 1.37
CA PHE A 115 -11.97 -16.76 2.20
C PHE A 115 -11.79 -15.63 3.21
N GLY A 116 -10.56 -15.31 3.60
CA GLY A 116 -10.25 -14.22 4.51
C GLY A 116 -10.69 -14.46 5.96
N THR A 117 -10.81 -13.36 6.68
CA THR A 117 -11.32 -13.26 8.05
C THR A 117 -12.69 -12.59 8.02
N ARG A 118 -13.68 -13.18 8.69
CA ARG A 118 -15.01 -12.59 8.88
C ARG A 118 -15.43 -12.68 10.35
N ILE A 119 -15.64 -11.53 10.98
CA ILE A 119 -15.98 -11.40 12.40
C ILE A 119 -17.22 -10.51 12.51
N VAL A 120 -18.39 -11.13 12.58
CA VAL A 120 -19.66 -10.43 12.35
C VAL A 120 -20.64 -10.71 13.47
N ASN A 121 -21.30 -9.65 13.97
CA ASN A 121 -22.42 -9.77 14.89
C ASN A 121 -22.11 -10.54 16.19
N ASN A 122 -20.91 -10.38 16.75
CA ASN A 122 -20.57 -10.94 18.07
C ASN A 122 -20.91 -9.93 19.16
N THR A 123 -22.15 -9.94 19.63
CA THR A 123 -22.73 -8.84 20.44
C THR A 123 -22.06 -8.64 21.80
N GLU A 124 -21.35 -9.65 22.31
CA GLU A 124 -20.65 -9.62 23.60
C GLU A 124 -19.13 -9.45 23.49
N LEU A 125 -18.59 -9.39 22.26
CA LEU A 125 -17.16 -9.26 21.99
C LEU A 125 -16.66 -7.90 22.47
N VAL A 126 -15.67 -7.93 23.38
CA VAL A 126 -15.02 -6.72 23.92
C VAL A 126 -13.51 -6.72 23.70
N ASP A 127 -12.92 -7.89 23.46
CA ASP A 127 -11.47 -8.08 23.33
C ASP A 127 -11.15 -8.91 22.08
N ALA A 128 -10.52 -8.27 21.10
CA ALA A 128 -10.05 -8.91 19.88
C ALA A 128 -8.53 -8.75 19.69
N GLU A 129 -7.77 -8.52 20.78
CA GLU A 129 -6.31 -8.29 20.72
C GLU A 129 -5.57 -9.47 20.06
N ALA A 130 -6.10 -10.68 20.17
CA ALA A 130 -5.58 -11.86 19.49
C ALA A 130 -5.45 -11.68 17.96
N LEU A 131 -6.33 -10.88 17.34
CA LEU A 131 -6.29 -10.59 15.90
C LEU A 131 -5.10 -9.72 15.52
N GLU A 132 -4.60 -8.89 16.44
CA GLU A 132 -3.42 -8.05 16.18
C GLU A 132 -2.18 -8.92 15.92
N ASN A 133 -2.15 -10.16 16.43
CA ASN A 133 -1.04 -11.09 16.32
C ASN A 133 -1.18 -12.11 15.17
N ILE A 134 -2.18 -11.92 14.30
CA ILE A 134 -2.34 -12.73 13.09
C ILE A 134 -1.53 -12.10 11.96
N VAL A 135 -0.49 -12.82 11.53
CA VAL A 135 0.33 -12.48 10.36
C VAL A 135 -0.42 -12.96 9.13
N HIS A 136 -1.05 -12.03 8.43
CA HIS A 136 -1.75 -12.32 7.18
C HIS A 136 -0.70 -12.52 6.08
N VAL A 137 -0.58 -13.76 5.60
CA VAL A 137 0.32 -14.14 4.52
C VAL A 137 -0.44 -14.03 3.21
N SER A 138 -0.39 -12.85 2.61
CA SER A 138 -0.78 -12.64 1.21
C SER A 138 0.34 -13.09 0.28
N ASN A 139 -0.01 -13.55 -0.91
CA ASN A 139 0.95 -13.77 -1.99
C ASN A 139 0.69 -12.77 -3.12
N THR A 140 1.61 -12.70 -4.08
CA THR A 140 1.57 -11.74 -5.18
C THR A 140 0.36 -11.87 -6.10
N SER A 141 -0.60 -12.76 -5.83
CA SER A 141 -1.77 -12.96 -6.69
C SER A 141 -3.09 -12.86 -5.92
N HIS A 142 -3.04 -12.86 -4.58
CA HIS A 142 -4.22 -13.03 -3.75
C HIS A 142 -4.13 -12.22 -2.45
N GLU A 143 -5.02 -11.25 -2.32
CA GLU A 143 -5.14 -10.41 -1.15
C GLU A 143 -6.02 -11.04 -0.06
N CYS A 144 -5.61 -10.90 1.21
CA CYS A 144 -6.49 -11.24 2.32
C CYS A 144 -7.64 -10.24 2.42
N LYS A 145 -8.88 -10.75 2.49
CA LYS A 145 -10.03 -9.95 2.91
C LYS A 145 -10.20 -10.04 4.43
N MET A 146 -10.50 -8.92 5.08
CA MET A 146 -10.90 -8.88 6.49
C MET A 146 -12.18 -8.08 6.67
N GLU A 147 -13.14 -8.66 7.36
CA GLU A 147 -14.41 -8.01 7.71
C GLU A 147 -14.62 -8.11 9.22
N ILE A 148 -14.81 -6.97 9.88
CA ILE A 148 -15.12 -6.86 11.32
C ILE A 148 -16.34 -5.95 11.45
N LEU A 149 -17.52 -6.56 11.50
CA LEU A 149 -18.80 -5.85 11.31
C LEU A 149 -19.74 -6.10 12.49
N ASP A 150 -20.51 -5.09 12.87
CA ASP A 150 -21.63 -5.22 13.81
C ASP A 150 -21.26 -5.76 15.21
N ASN A 151 -20.01 -5.57 15.67
CA ASN A 151 -19.59 -5.98 17.02
C ASN A 151 -19.75 -4.79 17.99
N SER A 152 -20.99 -4.52 18.41
CA SER A 152 -21.39 -3.29 19.13
C SER A 152 -20.62 -2.94 20.40
N LYS A 153 -19.90 -3.89 21.04
CA LYS A 153 -19.08 -3.66 22.24
C LYS A 153 -17.57 -3.65 21.98
N LEU A 154 -17.14 -3.95 20.75
CA LEU A 154 -15.73 -4.03 20.38
C LEU A 154 -15.16 -2.63 20.12
N ASP A 155 -14.03 -2.32 20.74
CA ASP A 155 -13.18 -1.20 20.35
C ASP A 155 -12.15 -1.70 19.34
N ALA A 156 -12.45 -1.57 18.04
CA ALA A 156 -11.59 -2.00 16.94
C ALA A 156 -10.54 -0.96 16.55
N SER A 157 -10.48 0.20 17.22
CA SER A 157 -9.66 1.35 16.83
C SER A 157 -8.19 1.01 16.54
N ARG A 158 -7.63 0.04 17.28
CA ARG A 158 -6.22 -0.38 17.18
C ARG A 158 -5.94 -1.47 16.15
N LEU A 159 -6.96 -2.20 15.69
CA LEU A 159 -6.75 -3.36 14.82
C LEU A 159 -6.08 -2.94 13.51
N CYS A 160 -6.57 -1.86 12.89
CA CYS A 160 -6.02 -1.32 11.65
C CYS A 160 -4.58 -0.78 11.75
N GLU A 161 -4.10 -0.48 12.97
CA GLU A 161 -2.77 0.07 13.22
C GLU A 161 -1.72 -1.04 13.43
N SER A 162 -2.14 -2.30 13.57
CA SER A 162 -1.21 -3.42 13.78
C SER A 162 -0.22 -3.55 12.63
N GLN A 163 1.06 -3.71 12.99
CA GLN A 163 2.12 -3.99 12.04
C GLN A 163 1.89 -5.24 11.19
N PHE A 164 1.06 -6.17 11.69
CA PHE A 164 0.73 -7.43 11.03
C PHE A 164 -0.48 -7.32 10.11
N HIS A 165 -1.26 -6.23 10.21
CA HIS A 165 -2.31 -5.88 9.26
C HIS A 165 -1.78 -4.97 8.14
N ASN A 166 -0.50 -4.56 8.20
CA ASN A 166 0.15 -3.80 7.13
C ASN A 166 0.21 -4.56 5.79
N SER A 167 0.05 -5.88 5.78
CA SER A 167 0.01 -6.72 4.57
C SER A 167 -1.40 -6.88 3.97
N VAL A 168 -2.41 -6.23 4.56
CA VAL A 168 -3.82 -6.30 4.17
C VAL A 168 -4.33 -4.90 3.82
N GLN A 169 -4.92 -4.73 2.64
CA GLN A 169 -5.54 -3.47 2.19
C GLN A 169 -7.06 -3.57 2.08
N ASN A 170 -7.61 -4.76 1.83
CA ASN A 170 -9.05 -5.04 1.83
C ASN A 170 -9.54 -5.34 3.24
N ILE A 171 -9.80 -4.26 3.99
CA ILE A 171 -10.28 -4.28 5.37
C ILE A 171 -11.57 -3.49 5.45
N GLU A 172 -12.62 -4.13 5.95
CA GLU A 172 -13.90 -3.49 6.26
C GLU A 172 -14.15 -3.58 7.78
N VAL A 173 -14.18 -2.42 8.44
CA VAL A 173 -14.46 -2.29 9.88
C VAL A 173 -15.58 -1.28 10.04
N LEU A 174 -16.77 -1.77 10.38
CA LEU A 174 -17.99 -0.95 10.39
C LEU A 174 -18.93 -1.38 11.51
N ASP A 175 -19.60 -0.40 12.11
CA ASP A 175 -20.68 -0.59 13.09
C ASP A 175 -20.22 -1.38 14.34
N ASN A 176 -18.94 -1.25 14.72
CA ASN A 176 -18.43 -1.73 16.00
C ASN A 176 -18.58 -0.66 17.09
N GLY A 177 -18.30 -1.03 18.35
CA GLY A 177 -18.28 -0.07 19.46
C GLY A 177 -17.36 1.13 19.21
N LYS A 178 -16.22 0.90 18.54
CA LYS A 178 -15.44 1.91 17.81
C LYS A 178 -14.77 1.27 16.60
N ASP A 179 -14.87 1.93 15.44
CA ASP A 179 -14.23 1.46 14.20
C ASP A 179 -12.81 2.01 14.00
N CYS A 180 -12.08 1.41 13.06
CA CYS A 180 -10.79 1.90 12.59
C CYS A 180 -10.78 2.07 11.06
N GLY A 181 -10.17 3.17 10.60
CA GLY A 181 -10.11 3.52 9.18
C GLY A 181 -11.49 3.71 8.51
N CYS A 182 -11.49 3.77 7.18
CA CYS A 182 -12.70 3.76 6.36
C CYS A 182 -12.43 2.99 5.07
N SER A 183 -13.41 2.25 4.57
CA SER A 183 -13.36 1.74 3.20
C SER A 183 -13.72 2.88 2.23
N SER A 184 -12.93 3.05 1.18
CA SER A 184 -13.20 4.06 0.15
C SER A 184 -14.47 3.73 -0.63
N GLY A 185 -14.73 2.43 -0.88
CA GLY A 185 -15.78 1.93 -1.75
C GLY A 185 -15.88 2.78 -3.02
N LYS A 186 -17.06 3.37 -3.25
CA LYS A 186 -17.23 4.40 -4.28
C LYS A 186 -17.41 5.77 -3.64
N ILE A 187 -16.37 6.59 -3.67
CA ILE A 187 -16.48 7.99 -3.22
C ILE A 187 -17.28 8.79 -4.24
N THR A 188 -18.27 9.53 -3.74
CA THR A 188 -19.15 10.40 -4.50
C THR A 188 -19.31 11.73 -3.77
N PRO A 189 -19.79 12.80 -4.43
CA PRO A 189 -20.09 14.05 -3.74
C PRO A 189 -21.07 13.91 -2.54
N ARG A 190 -21.89 12.85 -2.51
CA ARG A 190 -22.90 12.63 -1.47
C ARG A 190 -22.33 12.04 -0.19
N ASN A 191 -21.38 11.09 -0.27
CA ASN A 191 -20.78 10.41 0.88
C ASN A 191 -19.42 10.99 1.30
N LEU A 192 -18.88 11.98 0.58
CA LEU A 192 -17.69 12.74 1.02
C LEU A 192 -17.73 13.18 2.50
N PRO A 193 -18.83 13.69 3.06
CA PRO A 193 -18.89 14.08 4.48
C PRO A 193 -18.54 12.98 5.48
N ASP A 194 -18.77 11.73 5.12
CA ASP A 194 -18.60 10.58 6.01
C ASP A 194 -17.11 10.34 6.33
N PHE A 195 -16.21 10.79 5.45
CA PHE A 195 -14.76 10.65 5.59
C PHE A 195 -14.11 11.72 6.48
N LYS A 196 -14.87 12.66 7.06
CA LYS A 196 -14.34 13.82 7.82
C LYS A 196 -13.42 13.43 9.00
N ASN A 197 -13.61 12.25 9.57
CA ASN A 197 -12.81 11.72 10.66
C ASN A 197 -11.88 10.58 10.25
N CYS A 198 -11.81 10.29 8.96
CA CYS A 198 -11.00 9.21 8.42
C CYS A 198 -9.51 9.55 8.49
N ILE A 199 -8.71 8.65 9.07
CA ILE A 199 -7.25 8.78 9.15
C ILE A 199 -6.58 7.78 8.19
N VAL A 200 -7.13 6.57 8.08
CA VAL A 200 -6.64 5.51 7.18
C VAL A 200 -7.77 5.17 6.22
N LEU A 201 -7.48 5.19 4.93
CA LEU A 201 -8.40 4.80 3.87
C LEU A 201 -7.98 3.45 3.29
N PHE A 202 -8.89 2.49 3.27
CA PHE A 202 -8.75 1.18 2.65
C PHE A 202 -9.35 1.18 1.24
N ASP A 203 -8.99 0.18 0.44
CA ASP A 203 -9.44 0.01 -0.96
C ASP A 203 -9.04 1.18 -1.89
N GLY A 204 -7.95 1.88 -1.57
CA GLY A 204 -7.42 2.94 -2.41
C GLY A 204 -8.26 4.22 -2.43
N LEU A 205 -8.07 5.05 -3.45
CA LEU A 205 -8.80 6.31 -3.61
C LEU A 205 -9.07 6.58 -5.09
N VAL A 206 -10.34 6.59 -5.49
CA VAL A 206 -10.74 6.91 -6.87
C VAL A 206 -11.57 8.19 -6.89
N LEU A 207 -11.03 9.24 -7.52
CA LEU A 207 -11.71 10.52 -7.71
C LEU A 207 -11.78 10.84 -9.21
N THR A 208 -12.83 10.33 -9.87
CA THR A 208 -13.01 10.49 -11.32
C THR A 208 -14.25 11.27 -11.68
N ASN A 209 -14.18 12.08 -12.74
CA ASN A 209 -15.30 12.94 -13.20
C ASN A 209 -15.86 13.87 -12.12
N MET A 210 -14.98 14.33 -11.21
CA MET A 210 -15.37 15.16 -10.07
C MET A 210 -15.01 16.64 -10.28
N SER A 211 -15.90 17.50 -9.80
CA SER A 211 -15.63 18.94 -9.67
C SER A 211 -15.24 19.29 -8.24
N TYR A 212 -14.31 20.24 -8.11
CA TYR A 212 -13.90 20.78 -6.82
C TYR A 212 -15.12 21.34 -6.08
N ASN A 213 -15.29 20.89 -4.85
CA ASN A 213 -16.33 21.36 -3.95
C ASN A 213 -15.78 21.44 -2.52
N SER A 214 -16.46 22.17 -1.63
CA SER A 214 -16.03 22.35 -0.24
C SER A 214 -15.98 21.06 0.58
N ASN A 215 -16.70 20.02 0.16
CA ASN A 215 -16.76 18.73 0.87
C ASN A 215 -15.50 17.88 0.63
N LEU A 216 -14.64 18.22 -0.34
CA LEU A 216 -13.32 17.58 -0.48
C LEU A 216 -12.44 17.76 0.76
N LYS A 217 -12.70 18.80 1.57
CA LYS A 217 -12.04 18.98 2.86
C LYS A 217 -12.32 17.86 3.86
N SER A 218 -13.35 17.05 3.65
CA SER A 218 -13.58 15.85 4.46
C SER A 218 -12.43 14.85 4.34
N LEU A 219 -11.72 14.82 3.20
CA LEU A 219 -10.56 13.95 3.00
C LEU A 219 -9.28 14.47 3.68
N SER A 220 -9.33 15.65 4.31
CA SER A 220 -8.13 16.35 4.78
C SER A 220 -7.42 15.74 5.99
N LYS A 221 -8.03 14.76 6.67
CA LYS A 221 -7.41 14.00 7.77
C LYS A 221 -6.79 12.68 7.33
N ILE A 222 -7.07 12.24 6.11
CA ILE A 222 -6.53 10.97 5.59
C ILE A 222 -5.02 11.13 5.51
N ALA A 223 -4.32 10.32 6.31
CA ALA A 223 -2.88 10.30 6.41
C ALA A 223 -2.28 9.11 5.65
N ASN A 224 -3.02 7.99 5.62
CA ASN A 224 -2.59 6.76 4.97
C ASN A 224 -3.67 6.28 4.01
N ILE A 225 -3.29 5.98 2.78
CA ILE A 225 -4.13 5.26 1.82
C ILE A 225 -3.50 3.88 1.58
N ARG A 226 -4.30 2.83 1.76
CA ARG A 226 -3.96 1.44 1.45
C ARG A 226 -4.79 1.02 0.24
N GLY A 227 -4.11 0.77 -0.87
CA GLY A 227 -4.69 0.57 -2.19
C GLY A 227 -4.27 1.66 -3.18
N ASN A 228 -4.60 1.41 -4.44
CA ASN A 228 -4.18 2.27 -5.55
C ASN A 228 -5.01 3.56 -5.60
N VAL A 229 -4.41 4.63 -6.10
CA VAL A 229 -5.02 5.96 -6.19
C VAL A 229 -5.18 6.34 -7.65
N GLU A 230 -6.39 6.74 -8.03
CA GLU A 230 -6.71 7.29 -9.35
C GLU A 230 -7.40 8.64 -9.20
N ILE A 231 -6.86 9.67 -9.84
CA ILE A 231 -7.44 11.00 -9.90
C ILE A 231 -7.49 11.42 -11.37
N ALA A 232 -8.68 11.38 -11.96
CA ALA A 232 -8.82 11.57 -13.40
C ALA A 232 -10.05 12.34 -13.84
N TYR A 233 -9.95 13.04 -14.97
CA TYR A 233 -11.07 13.79 -15.57
C TYR A 233 -11.70 14.80 -14.59
N THR A 234 -10.89 15.39 -13.72
CA THR A 234 -11.34 16.37 -12.72
C THR A 234 -11.03 17.80 -13.15
N ASN A 235 -11.65 18.75 -12.45
CA ASN A 235 -11.33 20.16 -12.60
C ASN A 235 -10.43 20.72 -11.47
N PHE A 236 -9.78 19.82 -10.72
CA PHE A 236 -8.92 20.17 -9.60
C PHE A 236 -7.71 20.99 -10.07
N LYS A 237 -7.26 21.92 -9.23
CA LYS A 237 -6.04 22.71 -9.48
C LYS A 237 -4.79 22.05 -8.88
N ASP A 238 -5.00 21.31 -7.80
CA ASP A 238 -4.01 20.60 -7.00
C ASP A 238 -4.71 19.62 -6.04
N LEU A 239 -3.93 18.86 -5.29
CA LEU A 239 -4.36 17.86 -4.30
C LEU A 239 -4.16 18.33 -2.86
N SER A 240 -3.97 19.64 -2.61
CA SER A 240 -3.72 20.17 -1.26
C SER A 240 -4.87 19.94 -0.27
N PHE A 241 -6.05 19.53 -0.75
CA PHE A 241 -7.14 19.07 0.11
C PHE A 241 -6.81 17.76 0.86
N LEU A 242 -5.85 16.96 0.39
CA LEU A 242 -5.25 15.80 1.05
C LEU A 242 -4.06 16.20 1.95
N LYS A 243 -4.18 17.32 2.67
CA LYS A 243 -3.06 17.95 3.41
C LYS A 243 -2.33 17.05 4.43
N SER A 244 -2.98 16.01 4.93
CA SER A 244 -2.41 15.11 5.94
C SER A 244 -1.81 13.85 5.31
N LEU A 245 -2.00 13.64 4.00
CA LEU A 245 -1.56 12.44 3.32
C LEU A 245 -0.03 12.37 3.34
N SER A 246 0.47 11.36 4.02
CA SER A 246 1.90 11.08 4.14
C SER A 246 2.31 9.77 3.51
N LYS A 247 1.36 8.83 3.31
CA LYS A 247 1.68 7.50 2.80
C LYS A 247 0.58 6.97 1.88
N ILE A 248 0.99 6.50 0.72
CA ILE A 248 0.19 5.65 -0.17
C ILE A 248 0.89 4.31 -0.24
N ARG A 249 0.18 3.23 0.06
CA ARG A 249 0.69 1.88 -0.14
C ARG A 249 -0.21 1.17 -1.12
N GLY A 250 0.27 0.99 -2.34
CA GLY A 250 -0.46 0.34 -3.41
C GLY A 250 -0.27 -1.16 -3.46
N ASN A 251 -0.96 -1.79 -4.39
CA ASN A 251 -0.93 -3.21 -4.65
C ASN A 251 -0.68 -3.44 -6.14
N THR A 252 0.20 -4.40 -6.42
CA THR A 252 0.66 -4.77 -7.76
C THR A 252 0.35 -6.24 -8.10
N PHE A 253 -0.45 -6.95 -7.29
CA PHE A 253 -0.71 -8.39 -7.40
C PHE A 253 -1.16 -8.85 -8.80
N GLU A 254 -1.93 -8.02 -9.50
CA GLU A 254 -2.44 -8.38 -10.83
C GLU A 254 -1.43 -8.11 -11.96
N ASN A 255 -0.56 -7.10 -11.79
CA ASN A 255 0.37 -6.67 -12.82
C ASN A 255 1.53 -5.85 -12.22
N LEU A 256 2.77 -6.24 -12.55
CA LEU A 256 4.01 -5.49 -12.23
C LEU A 256 4.04 -4.07 -12.82
N GLU A 257 3.25 -3.81 -13.86
CA GLU A 257 3.10 -2.48 -14.48
C GLU A 257 1.96 -1.66 -13.87
N THR A 258 1.33 -2.14 -12.79
CA THR A 258 0.25 -1.42 -12.10
C THR A 258 0.76 -0.06 -11.64
N VAL A 259 0.02 0.99 -12.00
CA VAL A 259 0.25 2.36 -11.54
C VAL A 259 -0.41 2.50 -10.16
N ILE A 260 0.39 2.77 -9.14
CA ILE A 260 -0.06 2.94 -7.75
C ILE A 260 -0.73 4.30 -7.55
N LEU A 261 -0.16 5.34 -8.16
CA LEU A 261 -0.70 6.70 -8.14
C LEU A 261 -0.87 7.17 -9.58
N ASP A 262 -2.10 7.14 -10.07
CA ASP A 262 -2.47 7.49 -11.43
C ASP A 262 -3.18 8.84 -11.44
N ILE A 263 -2.51 9.88 -11.96
CA ILE A 263 -3.07 11.22 -12.08
C ILE A 263 -3.03 11.62 -13.54
N HIS A 264 -4.19 11.60 -14.18
CA HIS A 264 -4.27 11.85 -15.61
C HIS A 264 -5.51 12.66 -16.03
N ASP A 265 -5.45 13.30 -17.21
CA ASP A 265 -6.58 14.00 -17.83
C ASP A 265 -7.21 15.06 -16.92
N ASN A 266 -6.39 15.82 -16.19
CA ASN A 266 -6.81 16.89 -15.29
C ASN A 266 -6.34 18.25 -15.84
N PRO A 267 -7.05 18.84 -16.82
CA PRO A 267 -6.55 19.98 -17.61
C PRO A 267 -6.40 21.28 -16.82
N LYS A 268 -6.95 21.35 -15.60
CA LYS A 268 -6.83 22.51 -14.70
C LYS A 268 -5.76 22.34 -13.61
N MET A 269 -5.15 21.15 -13.52
CA MET A 269 -4.18 20.84 -12.48
C MET A 269 -2.84 21.48 -12.82
N LYS A 270 -2.42 22.46 -12.01
CA LYS A 270 -1.16 23.18 -12.18
C LYS A 270 -0.10 22.77 -11.18
N ARG A 271 -0.49 22.12 -10.08
CA ARG A 271 0.39 21.68 -9.00
C ARG A 271 -0.06 20.30 -8.53
N LEU A 272 0.88 19.50 -8.02
CA LEU A 272 0.54 18.24 -7.35
C LEU A 272 -0.07 18.53 -5.97
N GLY A 273 0.62 19.27 -5.11
CA GLY A 273 0.14 19.65 -3.77
C GLY A 273 0.35 18.57 -2.70
N LEU A 274 1.37 17.72 -2.87
CA LEU A 274 1.69 16.58 -1.98
C LEU A 274 3.15 16.65 -1.51
N ASP A 275 3.46 17.60 -0.64
CA ASP A 275 4.85 17.97 -0.27
C ASP A 275 5.64 16.93 0.55
N SER A 276 5.02 15.85 1.03
CA SER A 276 5.68 14.87 1.90
C SER A 276 5.06 13.48 1.84
N VAL A 277 4.58 13.09 0.66
CA VAL A 277 3.99 11.75 0.46
C VAL A 277 5.07 10.73 0.13
N SER A 278 5.06 9.59 0.82
CA SER A 278 5.75 8.38 0.37
C SER A 278 4.77 7.50 -0.39
N VAL A 279 5.23 6.93 -1.49
CA VAL A 279 4.48 5.93 -2.26
C VAL A 279 5.28 4.64 -2.15
N ASP A 280 4.61 3.58 -1.71
CA ASP A 280 5.19 2.24 -1.48
C ASP A 280 4.27 1.16 -2.08
N THR A 281 4.79 -0.06 -2.19
CA THR A 281 4.04 -1.28 -2.54
C THR A 281 3.85 -2.18 -1.30
N LEU A 282 2.97 -3.18 -1.37
CA LEU A 282 2.94 -4.24 -0.35
C LEU A 282 4.19 -5.13 -0.46
N GLU A 283 4.56 -5.44 -1.70
CA GLU A 283 5.66 -6.27 -2.14
C GLU A 283 6.97 -5.50 -1.98
N GLN A 284 7.71 -5.80 -0.89
CA GLN A 284 8.88 -5.02 -0.45
C GLN A 284 9.99 -4.87 -1.50
N ASP A 285 10.02 -5.73 -2.53
CA ASP A 285 11.05 -5.72 -3.57
C ASP A 285 10.65 -4.90 -4.81
N TRP A 286 9.43 -4.36 -4.88
CA TRP A 286 8.91 -3.74 -6.10
C TRP A 286 8.93 -2.21 -6.00
N VAL A 287 9.45 -1.57 -7.05
CA VAL A 287 9.45 -0.11 -7.16
C VAL A 287 8.03 0.35 -7.54
N PRO A 288 7.39 1.20 -6.74
CA PRO A 288 6.05 1.69 -7.03
C PRO A 288 6.06 2.52 -8.32
N THR A 289 5.03 2.35 -9.15
CA THR A 289 4.87 3.12 -10.39
C THR A 289 3.85 4.25 -10.22
N MET A 290 4.14 5.43 -10.75
CA MET A 290 3.26 6.60 -10.78
C MET A 290 3.07 7.11 -12.20
N ASN A 291 1.93 7.73 -12.48
CA ASN A 291 1.62 8.34 -13.76
C ASN A 291 1.22 9.80 -13.58
N LEU A 292 1.83 10.69 -14.37
CA LEU A 292 1.49 12.11 -14.47
C LEU A 292 1.32 12.44 -15.96
N GLU A 293 0.08 12.50 -16.44
CA GLU A 293 -0.23 12.56 -17.87
C GLU A 293 -1.40 13.49 -18.18
N ASN A 294 -1.38 14.21 -19.31
CA ASN A 294 -2.48 15.08 -19.76
C ASN A 294 -2.95 16.09 -18.69
N LEU A 295 -2.00 16.69 -17.99
CA LEU A 295 -2.25 17.74 -16.99
C LEU A 295 -2.26 19.13 -17.64
N HIS A 296 -2.36 20.21 -16.86
CA HIS A 296 -2.24 21.55 -17.45
C HIS A 296 -0.82 21.71 -18.05
N PRO A 297 -0.62 22.40 -19.18
CA PRO A 297 0.71 22.70 -19.74
C PRO A 297 1.68 23.48 -18.82
N ASP A 298 1.17 23.96 -17.69
CA ASP A 298 1.94 24.69 -16.66
C ASP A 298 2.13 23.84 -15.41
N PHE A 299 1.71 22.59 -15.44
CA PHE A 299 1.84 21.68 -14.33
C PHE A 299 3.31 21.56 -13.92
N CYS A 300 3.57 21.77 -12.65
CA CYS A 300 4.89 21.65 -12.09
C CYS A 300 4.87 20.95 -10.72
N ILE A 301 5.98 20.28 -10.43
CA ILE A 301 6.29 19.70 -9.12
C ILE A 301 7.32 20.57 -8.40
N THR A 302 7.20 20.75 -7.09
CA THR A 302 8.25 21.42 -6.30
C THR A 302 9.48 20.52 -6.22
N TYR A 303 10.61 21.13 -5.88
CA TYR A 303 11.81 20.38 -5.50
C TYR A 303 11.56 19.44 -4.32
N GLN A 304 10.70 19.84 -3.37
CA GLN A 304 10.33 19.01 -2.23
C GLN A 304 9.47 17.80 -2.63
N GLU A 305 8.51 17.99 -3.54
CA GLU A 305 7.71 16.89 -4.11
C GLU A 305 8.60 15.91 -4.89
N ALA A 306 9.55 16.42 -5.70
CA ALA A 306 10.48 15.57 -6.44
C ALA A 306 11.37 14.71 -5.52
N VAL A 307 11.85 15.27 -4.41
CA VAL A 307 12.61 14.53 -3.40
C VAL A 307 11.74 13.49 -2.68
N SER A 308 10.49 13.82 -2.36
CA SER A 308 9.57 12.89 -1.70
C SER A 308 9.22 11.68 -2.59
N LEU A 309 9.25 11.88 -3.92
CA LEU A 309 8.93 10.87 -4.92
C LEU A 309 10.18 10.20 -5.55
N SER A 310 11.36 10.35 -4.93
CA SER A 310 12.63 9.90 -5.52
C SER A 310 12.71 8.38 -5.76
N TYR A 311 11.95 7.58 -5.01
CA TYR A 311 11.93 6.12 -5.12
C TYR A 311 10.78 5.58 -5.98
N VAL A 312 10.12 6.45 -6.76
CA VAL A 312 8.99 6.09 -7.62
C VAL A 312 9.45 5.98 -9.07
N ARG A 313 8.99 4.94 -9.77
CA ARG A 313 9.13 4.83 -11.22
C ARG A 313 7.99 5.58 -11.90
N PHE A 314 8.30 6.49 -12.83
CA PHE A 314 7.26 7.14 -13.63
C PHE A 314 6.92 6.33 -14.87
N LYS A 315 5.63 6.10 -15.12
CA LYS A 315 5.12 5.59 -16.41
C LYS A 315 5.14 6.69 -17.46
N ASN A 316 4.56 7.85 -17.14
CA ASN A 316 4.72 9.12 -17.85
C ASN A 316 5.04 10.23 -16.83
N LEU A 317 5.86 11.20 -17.22
CA LEU A 317 6.27 12.31 -16.36
C LEU A 317 6.16 13.64 -17.11
N GLU A 318 4.93 14.09 -17.32
CA GLU A 318 4.65 15.38 -17.96
C GLU A 318 4.69 16.53 -16.94
N ALA A 319 5.88 16.88 -16.45
CA ALA A 319 6.05 17.91 -15.43
C ALA A 319 7.28 18.79 -15.66
N LYS A 320 7.21 20.03 -15.17
CA LYS A 320 8.38 20.92 -14.99
C LYS A 320 8.64 21.19 -13.51
N PHE A 321 9.78 21.78 -13.20
CA PHE A 321 10.02 22.23 -11.84
C PHE A 321 9.30 23.54 -11.50
N CYS A 322 8.88 23.56 -10.25
CA CYS A 322 8.64 24.72 -9.42
C CYS A 322 9.59 25.92 -9.61
N GLU A 323 9.16 27.13 -10.00
CA GLU A 323 9.98 28.33 -9.74
C GLU A 323 9.87 28.77 -8.26
N THR A 324 10.18 27.85 -7.35
CA THR A 324 10.03 28.01 -5.90
C THR A 324 11.25 27.44 -5.21
N GLU A 325 11.78 28.13 -4.20
CA GLU A 325 12.89 27.59 -3.41
C GLU A 325 12.46 26.36 -2.61
N TRP A 326 13.35 25.37 -2.49
CA TRP A 326 13.18 24.28 -1.54
C TRP A 326 13.31 24.86 -0.12
N LYS A 327 12.30 24.62 0.74
CA LYS A 327 12.29 25.05 2.14
C LYS A 327 13.27 24.23 2.97
N THR A 328 14.54 24.60 2.94
CA THR A 328 15.63 23.95 3.67
C THR A 328 16.67 24.98 4.09
N ASP A 329 17.41 24.69 5.17
CA ASP A 329 18.54 25.51 5.61
C ASP A 329 19.80 25.30 4.76
N MET A 330 19.76 24.35 3.81
CA MET A 330 20.85 24.07 2.88
C MET A 330 21.02 25.23 1.89
N LYS A 331 22.28 25.65 1.68
CA LYS A 331 22.59 26.67 0.68
C LYS A 331 22.19 26.19 -0.71
N SER A 332 21.42 27.01 -1.41
CA SER A 332 20.96 26.74 -2.76
C SER A 332 21.39 27.83 -3.74
N CYS A 333 21.67 27.42 -4.97
CA CYS A 333 22.26 28.28 -5.98
C CYS A 333 21.58 28.05 -7.34
N LYS A 334 21.31 29.13 -8.08
CA LYS A 334 20.87 29.04 -9.47
C LYS A 334 22.09 28.92 -10.37
N PHE A 335 22.14 27.88 -11.18
CA PHE A 335 23.24 27.67 -12.11
C PHE A 335 23.13 28.63 -13.30
N LYS A 336 24.24 29.31 -13.60
CA LYS A 336 24.42 30.10 -14.83
C LYS A 336 25.70 29.68 -15.55
N SER A 337 26.81 29.62 -14.80
CA SER A 337 28.11 29.13 -15.21
C SER A 337 28.90 28.71 -13.96
N LEU A 338 29.94 27.89 -14.11
CA LEU A 338 30.82 27.54 -12.98
C LEU A 338 31.59 28.75 -12.45
N ARG A 339 31.94 29.69 -13.32
CA ARG A 339 32.59 30.95 -12.93
C ARG A 339 31.73 31.78 -11.98
N GLU A 340 30.42 31.85 -12.20
CA GLU A 340 29.48 32.61 -11.37
C GLU A 340 28.94 31.83 -10.16
N LEU A 341 29.11 30.50 -10.13
CA LEU A 341 28.67 29.67 -9.03
C LEU A 341 29.42 30.01 -7.73
N GLU A 342 28.75 29.96 -6.58
CA GLU A 342 29.38 30.11 -5.26
C GLU A 342 30.00 28.77 -4.82
N SER A 343 31.03 28.80 -3.95
CA SER A 343 31.88 27.63 -3.68
C SER A 343 31.31 26.61 -2.68
N ASP A 344 30.19 26.92 -2.05
CA ASP A 344 29.54 26.21 -0.93
C ASP A 344 28.07 25.85 -1.26
N CYS A 345 27.74 25.76 -2.55
CA CYS A 345 26.41 25.40 -3.04
C CYS A 345 26.11 23.92 -2.81
N ILE A 346 25.22 23.62 -1.87
CA ILE A 346 24.75 22.25 -1.57
C ILE A 346 23.68 21.81 -2.59
N ILE A 347 22.79 22.74 -2.96
CA ILE A 347 21.71 22.51 -3.92
C ILE A 347 21.92 23.39 -5.14
N ILE A 348 21.87 22.82 -6.32
CA ILE A 348 21.95 23.54 -7.59
C ILE A 348 20.63 23.43 -8.34
N TYR A 349 20.06 24.57 -8.75
CA TYR A 349 18.92 24.65 -9.65
C TYR A 349 19.39 24.99 -11.06
N GLY A 350 19.14 24.08 -12.02
CA GLY A 350 19.51 24.24 -13.42
C GLY A 350 20.48 23.17 -13.92
N ASN A 351 20.69 23.18 -15.24
CA ASN A 351 21.54 22.20 -15.92
C ASN A 351 23.01 22.60 -15.77
N VAL A 352 23.79 21.79 -15.05
CA VAL A 352 25.22 21.99 -14.86
C VAL A 352 25.97 21.59 -16.13
N LEU A 353 26.73 22.52 -16.69
CA LEU A 353 27.61 22.30 -17.83
C LEU A 353 29.06 22.53 -17.39
N ILE A 354 29.91 21.54 -17.62
CA ILE A 354 31.37 21.62 -17.47
C ILE A 354 31.98 21.45 -18.86
N SER A 355 32.70 22.46 -19.32
CA SER A 355 33.30 22.51 -20.65
C SER A 355 34.73 23.05 -20.63
N SER A 356 35.37 23.11 -21.80
CA SER A 356 36.72 23.67 -21.93
C SER A 356 36.80 25.08 -21.33
N GLY A 357 37.74 25.29 -20.42
CA GLY A 357 37.94 26.54 -19.68
C GLY A 357 37.25 26.57 -18.32
N ASP A 358 36.43 25.57 -17.98
CA ASP A 358 35.78 25.48 -16.68
C ASP A 358 36.62 24.75 -15.63
N GLU A 359 37.74 24.14 -16.02
CA GLU A 359 38.56 23.27 -15.17
C GLU A 359 39.04 23.96 -13.88
N GLU A 360 39.29 25.27 -13.90
CA GLU A 360 39.72 26.03 -12.72
C GLU A 360 38.59 26.26 -11.70
N TYR A 361 37.32 26.05 -12.09
CA TYR A 361 36.14 26.34 -11.26
C TYR A 361 35.44 25.09 -10.71
N VAL A 362 35.86 23.88 -11.10
CA VAL A 362 35.15 22.64 -10.77
C VAL A 362 35.07 22.33 -9.28
N GLU A 363 36.03 22.83 -8.48
CA GLU A 363 36.04 22.64 -7.02
C GLU A 363 34.84 23.32 -6.32
N LYS A 364 34.15 24.25 -6.99
CA LYS A 364 32.90 24.85 -6.47
C LYS A 364 31.74 23.86 -6.38
N LEU A 365 31.88 22.68 -7.00
CA LEU A 365 30.91 21.59 -6.92
C LEU A 365 31.22 20.58 -5.80
N GLU A 366 32.29 20.77 -5.02
CA GLU A 366 32.72 19.78 -4.01
C GLU A 366 31.65 19.50 -2.95
N ASP A 367 30.90 20.52 -2.54
CA ASP A 367 29.85 20.44 -1.53
C ASP A 367 28.46 20.13 -2.12
N THR A 368 28.35 20.04 -3.44
CA THR A 368 27.05 19.83 -4.11
C THR A 368 26.54 18.43 -3.86
N VAL A 369 25.35 18.35 -3.26
CA VAL A 369 24.63 17.08 -2.98
C VAL A 369 23.47 16.88 -3.95
N TYR A 370 22.79 17.96 -4.34
CA TYR A 370 21.58 17.93 -5.17
C TYR A 370 21.74 18.78 -6.43
N ILE A 371 21.37 18.23 -7.58
CA ILE A 371 21.16 18.97 -8.83
C ILE A 371 19.71 18.78 -9.27
N PHE A 372 18.95 19.86 -9.35
CA PHE A 372 17.63 19.89 -10.00
C PHE A 372 17.80 20.39 -11.44
N GLY A 373 18.15 19.45 -12.32
CA GLY A 373 18.59 19.67 -13.70
C GLY A 373 19.41 18.47 -14.17
N SER A 374 20.23 18.65 -15.18
CA SER A 374 21.17 17.64 -15.69
C SER A 374 22.62 17.96 -15.34
N LEU A 375 23.52 16.97 -15.44
CA LEU A 375 24.97 17.16 -15.41
C LEU A 375 25.59 16.82 -16.78
N THR A 376 26.20 17.80 -17.43
CA THR A 376 26.94 17.60 -18.70
C THR A 376 28.41 17.93 -18.53
N ILE A 377 29.30 17.03 -18.92
CA ILE A 377 30.76 17.23 -18.95
C ILE A 377 31.22 16.96 -20.37
N GLN A 378 31.63 18.00 -21.09
CA GLN A 378 31.99 17.88 -22.50
C GLN A 378 33.20 18.69 -22.92
N ASN A 379 34.03 18.12 -23.80
CA ASN A 379 35.20 18.82 -24.37
C ASN A 379 36.15 19.39 -23.31
N SER A 380 36.27 18.77 -22.14
CA SER A 380 37.17 19.21 -21.06
C SER A 380 38.52 18.50 -21.09
N GLU A 381 39.49 19.10 -20.42
CA GLU A 381 40.84 18.55 -20.16
C GLU A 381 40.93 17.87 -18.78
N LEU A 382 39.77 17.56 -18.16
CA LEU A 382 39.70 16.93 -16.85
C LEU A 382 40.24 15.49 -16.88
N GLU A 383 41.19 15.18 -16.00
CA GLU A 383 41.65 13.79 -15.83
C GLU A 383 40.69 12.90 -15.02
N ASN A 384 39.89 13.52 -14.13
CA ASN A 384 38.95 12.86 -13.24
C ASN A 384 37.84 13.82 -12.79
N ILE A 385 36.78 13.27 -12.19
CA ILE A 385 35.63 14.04 -11.66
C ILE A 385 35.44 13.87 -10.15
N ARG A 386 36.53 13.64 -9.40
CA ARG A 386 36.46 13.32 -7.96
C ARG A 386 35.91 14.45 -7.09
N PHE A 387 35.90 15.68 -7.60
CA PHE A 387 35.25 16.81 -6.95
C PHE A 387 33.73 16.55 -6.77
N LEU A 388 33.09 15.76 -7.64
CA LEU A 388 31.67 15.36 -7.50
C LEU A 388 31.43 14.24 -6.45
N LYS A 389 32.36 14.02 -5.51
CA LYS A 389 32.26 12.93 -4.52
C LYS A 389 31.00 13.01 -3.66
N MET A 390 30.47 14.21 -3.39
CA MET A 390 29.28 14.42 -2.55
C MET A 390 27.96 14.39 -3.33
N LEU A 391 28.02 14.46 -4.66
CA LEU A 391 26.83 14.49 -5.51
C LEU A 391 26.07 13.16 -5.34
N GLY A 392 24.90 13.24 -4.71
CA GLY A 392 24.08 12.08 -4.40
C GLY A 392 22.83 11.95 -5.24
N TRP A 393 22.27 13.09 -5.68
CA TRP A 393 20.96 13.13 -6.32
C TRP A 393 20.94 14.10 -7.50
N ILE A 394 20.44 13.63 -8.64
CA ILE A 394 20.19 14.45 -9.82
C ILE A 394 18.75 14.23 -10.26
N TYR A 395 17.92 15.26 -10.18
CA TYR A 395 16.52 15.21 -10.58
C TYR A 395 16.35 15.95 -11.91
N PHE A 396 16.01 15.20 -12.95
CA PHE A 396 15.86 15.74 -14.30
C PHE A 396 14.52 15.31 -14.91
N LEU A 397 13.62 16.27 -15.08
CA LEU A 397 12.26 16.05 -15.62
C LEU A 397 12.26 16.15 -17.14
N HIS A 398 13.03 15.29 -17.81
CA HIS A 398 13.06 15.22 -19.26
C HIS A 398 13.07 13.76 -19.72
N GLU A 399 12.10 13.37 -20.54
CA GLU A 399 11.86 11.96 -20.85
C GLU A 399 12.92 11.37 -21.80
N THR A 400 13.48 12.19 -22.70
CA THR A 400 14.38 11.69 -23.77
C THR A 400 15.85 12.06 -23.63
N LEU A 401 16.23 12.87 -22.64
CA LEU A 401 17.60 13.37 -22.50
C LEU A 401 18.28 12.67 -21.32
N PRO A 402 19.59 12.35 -21.43
CA PRO A 402 20.31 11.71 -20.35
C PRO A 402 20.49 12.67 -19.16
N VAL A 403 20.31 12.14 -17.94
CA VAL A 403 20.51 12.87 -16.68
C VAL A 403 21.98 13.28 -16.49
N ILE A 404 22.90 12.37 -16.85
CA ILE A 404 24.34 12.59 -16.86
C ILE A 404 24.86 12.35 -18.28
N HIS A 405 25.53 13.35 -18.86
CA HIS A 405 26.09 13.28 -20.20
C HIS A 405 27.60 13.60 -20.17
N ILE A 406 28.44 12.61 -20.48
CA ILE A 406 29.90 12.77 -20.47
C ILE A 406 30.46 12.42 -21.85
N THR A 407 30.96 13.40 -22.59
CA THR A 407 31.38 13.22 -23.99
C THR A 407 32.64 14.01 -24.35
N ASN A 408 33.47 13.50 -25.25
CA ASN A 408 34.63 14.22 -25.81
C ASN A 408 35.66 14.76 -24.78
N ASN A 409 35.83 14.10 -23.63
CA ASN A 409 36.85 14.45 -22.64
C ASN A 409 38.06 13.53 -22.82
N LYS A 410 39.09 13.99 -23.54
CA LYS A 410 40.19 13.13 -24.04
C LYS A 410 41.11 12.61 -22.92
N ASP A 411 41.28 13.40 -21.87
CA ASP A 411 42.19 13.08 -20.77
C ASP A 411 41.50 12.39 -19.59
N LEU A 412 40.18 12.20 -19.67
CA LEU A 412 39.36 11.63 -18.60
C LEU A 412 39.63 10.13 -18.45
N LYS A 413 40.34 9.74 -17.40
CA LYS A 413 40.79 8.36 -17.15
C LYS A 413 39.80 7.54 -16.31
N LYS A 414 39.10 8.19 -15.38
CA LYS A 414 38.18 7.52 -14.44
C LYS A 414 37.00 8.42 -14.06
N VAL A 415 35.80 7.89 -14.25
CA VAL A 415 34.53 8.45 -13.77
C VAL A 415 34.13 7.68 -12.51
N SER A 416 33.90 8.40 -11.41
CA SER A 416 33.48 7.81 -10.14
C SER A 416 32.55 8.78 -9.42
N LEU A 417 31.29 8.38 -9.24
CA LEU A 417 30.25 9.13 -8.54
C LEU A 417 29.78 8.28 -7.35
N PRO A 418 30.57 8.20 -6.27
CA PRO A 418 30.40 7.18 -5.23
C PRO A 418 29.14 7.38 -4.37
N SER A 419 28.59 8.59 -4.34
CA SER A 419 27.43 8.94 -3.51
C SER A 419 26.10 8.91 -4.27
N ILE A 420 26.11 8.71 -5.60
CA ILE A 420 24.87 8.64 -6.38
C ILE A 420 24.05 7.44 -5.91
N VAL A 421 22.80 7.72 -5.54
CA VAL A 421 21.79 6.70 -5.22
C VAL A 421 21.09 6.31 -6.53
N TYR A 422 20.97 4.99 -6.77
CA TYR A 422 20.32 4.42 -7.96
C TYR A 422 18.88 4.00 -7.68
#